data_AF-A0A9P5E9D7-F1
#
_entry.id   AF-A0A9P5E9D7-F1
#
_cell.length_a   1.000
_cell.length_b   1.000
_cell.length_c   1.000
_cell.angle_alpha   90.00
_cell.angle_beta   90.00
_cell.angle_gamma   90.00
#
_symmetry.space_group_name_H-M   'P 1'
#
loop_
_entity.id
_entity.type
_entity.pdbx_description
1 polymer ?
#
loop_
_entity_poly.entity_id
_entity_poly.type
_entity_poly.pdbx_seq_one_letter_code
_entity_poly.pdbx_strand_id
1 'polypeptide(L)'
;MLLIALTVDDQDEAIDCMIHVWYSASIQRLRQDQEKAWEQEFWKDLDLSKAISQTRPGEVSASEIRQAVTIARSRIDYRHRTFLFQSPAYRVAKQRYYQDGLLLPFGAQRSEYCKPNPTFFQFGGTWPMQDSADPVEGWSLGEVEKTPIGLATSDVYGKLFYYIRSMIKRFLDRVCKSTVAFQLLQVDAVELDDELEGSFDRIEVSNVSDSGYPGIRLTFALMAPLLREPSINPHATLITLFMNMVDENWTMMDDFADCLPTSLANRRRVHCIPPVHPLMGPGDPTMVKITYGASHLREYDNIFERVAGHQELASFPDWAGAMMKEKQTIIEKWPYRLKLRPGQPGGKEEFDLLMEGDSSGKELYLEWKRIQE
;
A
#
# COMPACT_ATOMS: atom_id res chain seq x y z
N MET A 1 2.93 13.05 10.08
CA MET A 1 3.88 12.14 10.75
C MET A 1 5.00 12.93 11.40
N LEU A 2 5.82 13.62 10.60
CA LEU A 2 6.96 14.39 11.11
C LEU A 2 6.56 15.52 12.06
N LEU A 3 5.52 16.28 11.74
CA LEU A 3 5.06 17.33 12.65
C LEU A 3 4.58 16.78 14.01
N ILE A 4 3.85 15.66 14.02
CA ILE A 4 3.41 15.01 15.27
C ILE A 4 4.64 14.53 16.08
N ALA A 5 5.62 13.96 15.39
CA ALA A 5 6.89 13.55 15.99
C ALA A 5 7.71 14.72 16.58
N LEU A 6 7.53 15.93 16.06
CA LEU A 6 8.25 17.13 16.50
C LEU A 6 7.51 17.93 17.58
N THR A 7 6.20 17.73 17.73
CA THR A 7 5.34 18.53 18.62
C THR A 7 4.88 17.80 19.88
N VAL A 8 5.07 16.48 19.96
CA VAL A 8 4.72 15.67 21.13
C VAL A 8 6.01 15.23 21.84
N ASP A 9 6.21 15.73 23.05
CA ASP A 9 7.44 15.50 23.84
C ASP A 9 7.65 14.02 24.22
N ASP A 10 6.56 13.31 24.55
CA ASP A 10 6.62 11.88 24.87
C ASP A 10 6.58 11.05 23.57
N GLN A 11 7.63 10.29 23.33
CA GLN A 11 7.79 9.50 22.11
C GLN A 11 6.71 8.42 21.97
N ASP A 12 6.32 7.77 23.07
CA ASP A 12 5.33 6.69 23.03
C ASP A 12 3.92 7.23 22.76
N GLU A 13 3.60 8.41 23.29
CA GLU A 13 2.40 9.18 22.98
C GLU A 13 2.40 9.69 21.54
N ALA A 14 3.52 10.19 21.05
CA ALA A 14 3.68 10.64 19.66
C ALA A 14 3.37 9.51 18.68
N ILE A 15 3.89 8.30 18.96
CA ILE A 15 3.64 7.11 18.13
C ILE A 15 2.16 6.73 18.11
N ASP A 16 1.50 6.70 19.27
CA ASP A 16 0.07 6.38 19.32
C ASP A 16 -0.77 7.43 18.58
N CYS A 17 -0.45 8.72 18.75
CA CYS A 17 -1.08 9.79 17.98
C CYS A 17 -0.90 9.57 16.48
N MET A 18 0.33 9.28 16.03
CA MET A 18 0.65 9.02 14.63
C MET A 18 -0.17 7.86 14.04
N ILE A 19 -0.34 6.77 14.78
CA ILE A 19 -1.14 5.61 14.36
C ILE A 19 -2.61 6.01 14.19
N HIS A 20 -3.20 6.66 15.19
CA HIS A 20 -4.63 6.95 15.16
C HIS A 20 -5.01 8.02 14.14
N VAL A 21 -4.12 8.98 13.91
CA VAL A 21 -4.34 10.05 12.93
C VAL A 21 -4.34 9.53 11.49
N TRP A 22 -3.64 8.42 11.22
CA TRP A 22 -3.52 7.83 9.88
C TRP A 22 -4.46 6.65 9.63
N TYR A 23 -4.81 5.91 10.67
CA TYR A 23 -5.49 4.63 10.51
C TYR A 23 -6.78 4.52 11.30
N SER A 24 -7.14 5.54 12.08
CA SER A 24 -8.34 5.51 12.91
C SER A 24 -9.33 6.61 12.54
N ALA A 25 -10.60 6.25 12.42
CA ALA A 25 -11.70 7.18 12.17
C ALA A 25 -12.00 8.08 13.38
N SER A 26 -11.53 7.69 14.56
CA SER A 26 -11.65 8.50 15.76
C SER A 26 -10.37 8.46 16.56
N ILE A 27 -10.09 9.56 17.25
CA ILE A 27 -8.90 9.78 18.07
C ILE A 27 -9.33 9.97 19.54
N GLN A 28 -8.37 9.78 20.45
CA GLN A 28 -8.55 10.17 21.85
C GLN A 28 -8.70 11.70 21.95
N ARG A 29 -9.26 12.17 23.07
CA ARG A 29 -9.33 13.60 23.36
C ARG A 29 -7.90 14.14 23.46
N LEU A 30 -7.50 14.97 22.51
CA LEU A 30 -6.22 15.68 22.53
C LEU A 30 -6.12 16.45 23.86
N ARG A 31 -4.94 16.43 24.49
CA ARG A 31 -4.69 17.32 25.63
C ARG A 31 -4.69 18.78 25.12
N GLN A 32 -5.01 19.73 25.99
CA GLN A 32 -5.24 21.14 25.62
C GLN A 32 -3.99 21.82 24.99
N ASP A 33 -2.80 21.34 25.33
CA ASP A 33 -1.49 21.68 24.76
C ASP A 33 -1.31 21.12 23.35
N GLN A 34 -1.71 19.86 23.11
CA GLN A 34 -1.74 19.27 21.77
C GLN A 34 -2.76 19.95 20.86
N GLU A 35 -3.97 20.23 21.36
CA GLU A 35 -4.98 21.00 20.61
C GLU A 35 -4.40 22.35 20.16
N LYS A 36 -3.69 23.07 21.05
CA LYS A 36 -3.04 24.34 20.70
C LYS A 36 -1.90 24.20 19.71
N ALA A 37 -1.03 23.20 19.85
CA ALA A 37 0.06 22.96 18.89
C ALA A 37 -0.50 22.62 17.50
N TRP A 38 -1.54 21.80 17.46
CA TRP A 38 -2.26 21.45 16.25
C TRP A 38 -2.95 22.68 15.64
N GLU A 39 -3.64 23.50 16.44
CA GLU A 39 -4.27 24.78 16.03
C GLU A 39 -3.29 25.85 15.57
N GLN A 40 -2.08 25.92 16.15
CA GLN A 40 -1.13 26.97 15.85
C GLN A 40 -0.23 26.69 14.63
N GLU A 41 0.14 25.42 14.39
CA GLU A 41 1.06 25.04 13.31
C GLU A 41 0.40 24.32 12.13
N PHE A 42 -0.67 23.54 12.35
CA PHE A 42 -1.25 22.70 11.29
C PHE A 42 -2.45 23.34 10.58
N TRP A 43 -3.25 24.13 11.30
CA TRP A 43 -4.56 24.61 10.83
C TRP A 43 -4.59 26.08 10.37
N LYS A 44 -3.44 26.79 10.34
CA LYS A 44 -3.36 28.17 9.82
C LYS A 44 -3.23 28.24 8.30
N ASP A 45 -2.53 27.28 7.68
CA ASP A 45 -2.20 27.33 6.25
C ASP A 45 -3.08 26.41 5.37
N LEU A 46 -3.66 25.35 5.93
CA LEU A 46 -4.85 24.74 5.36
C LEU A 46 -6.05 25.55 5.86
N ASP A 47 -6.85 26.18 4.97
CA ASP A 47 -8.10 26.91 5.28
C ASP A 47 -9.23 25.96 5.79
N LEU A 48 -8.89 25.04 6.70
CA LEU A 48 -9.75 24.02 7.31
C LEU A 48 -10.39 24.51 8.61
N SER A 49 -10.00 25.68 9.14
CA SER A 49 -10.74 26.35 10.23
C SER A 49 -12.21 26.57 9.83
N LYS A 50 -12.48 26.83 8.55
CA LYS A 50 -13.83 26.83 7.97
C LYS A 50 -14.48 25.45 7.95
N ALA A 51 -13.73 24.40 7.67
CA ALA A 51 -14.25 23.05 7.50
C ALA A 51 -14.65 22.41 8.85
N ILE A 52 -13.89 22.70 9.91
CA ILE A 52 -14.24 22.34 11.29
C ILE A 52 -15.47 23.15 11.76
N SER A 53 -15.61 24.41 11.34
CA SER A 53 -16.77 25.26 11.72
C SER A 53 -18.10 24.87 11.05
N GLN A 54 -18.08 24.02 10.02
CA GLN A 54 -19.28 23.63 9.26
C GLN A 54 -19.97 22.36 9.78
N THR A 55 -19.38 21.61 10.71
CA THR A 55 -20.09 20.51 11.38
C THR A 55 -20.92 21.05 12.54
N ARG A 56 -22.13 21.53 12.20
CA ARG A 56 -23.13 21.91 13.20
C ARG A 56 -23.50 20.68 14.04
N PRO A 57 -23.66 20.82 15.37
CA PRO A 57 -24.20 19.76 16.21
C PRO A 57 -25.68 19.53 15.84
N GLY A 58 -25.97 18.45 15.11
CA GLY A 58 -27.35 18.08 14.78
C GLY A 58 -27.56 17.11 13.60
N GLU A 59 -26.60 16.97 12.68
CA GLU A 59 -26.77 16.19 11.44
C GLU A 59 -25.71 15.09 11.34
N VAL A 60 -26.09 13.84 11.69
CA VAL A 60 -25.35 12.58 11.51
C VAL A 60 -23.93 12.52 12.14
N SER A 61 -23.73 11.57 13.06
CA SER A 61 -22.41 11.35 13.67
C SER A 61 -21.36 10.87 12.64
N ALA A 62 -20.08 11.18 12.87
CA ALA A 62 -18.97 10.69 12.03
C ALA A 62 -18.95 9.16 11.88
N SER A 63 -19.37 8.45 12.93
CA SER A 63 -19.57 6.99 12.92
C SER A 63 -20.65 6.57 11.92
N GLU A 64 -21.80 7.23 11.93
CA GLU A 64 -22.90 6.96 10.99
C GLU A 64 -22.50 7.28 9.54
N ILE A 65 -21.78 8.38 9.30
CA ILE A 65 -21.26 8.74 7.96
C ILE A 65 -20.37 7.63 7.41
N ARG A 66 -19.41 7.14 8.21
CA ARG A 66 -18.51 6.07 7.80
C ARG A 66 -19.26 4.75 7.59
N GLN A 67 -20.14 4.38 8.52
CA GLN A 67 -20.90 3.13 8.45
C GLN A 67 -21.86 3.09 7.26
N ALA A 68 -22.41 4.23 6.85
CA ALA A 68 -23.20 4.37 5.63
C ALA A 68 -22.43 4.00 4.35
N VAL A 69 -21.09 3.95 4.41
CA VAL A 69 -20.22 3.50 3.33
C VAL A 69 -19.70 2.08 3.60
N THR A 70 -18.98 1.86 4.71
CA THR A 70 -18.25 0.61 4.98
C THR A 70 -19.17 -0.58 5.25
N ILE A 71 -20.28 -0.38 5.96
CA ILE A 71 -21.23 -1.45 6.33
C ILE A 71 -22.61 -1.30 5.69
N ALA A 72 -22.72 -0.49 4.64
CA ALA A 72 -23.95 -0.30 3.87
C ALA A 72 -24.56 -1.66 3.46
N ARG A 73 -25.89 -1.79 3.53
CA ARG A 73 -26.59 -3.02 3.15
C ARG A 73 -26.36 -3.39 1.68
N SER A 74 -26.29 -2.40 0.79
CA SER A 74 -26.00 -2.57 -0.63
C SER A 74 -24.61 -3.13 -0.92
N ARG A 75 -23.68 -3.04 0.03
CA ARG A 75 -22.29 -3.48 -0.10
C ARG A 75 -22.01 -4.85 0.54
N ILE A 76 -23.05 -5.59 0.93
CA ILE A 76 -22.90 -6.91 1.58
C ILE A 76 -22.15 -7.93 0.72
N ASP A 77 -22.41 -7.94 -0.60
CA ASP A 77 -21.75 -8.86 -1.53
C ASP A 77 -20.24 -8.60 -1.59
N TYR A 78 -19.84 -7.33 -1.74
CA TYR A 78 -18.43 -6.92 -1.73
C TYR A 78 -17.72 -7.35 -0.45
N ARG A 79 -18.31 -7.08 0.73
CA ARG A 79 -17.74 -7.51 2.02
C ARG A 79 -17.60 -9.03 2.13
N HIS A 80 -18.62 -9.78 1.71
CA HIS A 80 -18.60 -11.23 1.75
C HIS A 80 -17.54 -11.83 0.81
N ARG A 81 -17.32 -11.21 -0.36
CA ARG A 81 -16.24 -11.59 -1.27
C ARG A 81 -14.86 -11.33 -0.65
N THR A 82 -14.65 -10.21 0.04
CA THR A 82 -13.41 -9.99 0.80
C THR A 82 -13.22 -11.05 1.89
N PHE A 83 -14.26 -11.34 2.67
CA PHE A 83 -14.19 -12.35 3.72
C PHE A 83 -13.94 -13.78 3.22
N LEU A 84 -14.25 -14.06 1.95
CA LEU A 84 -14.08 -15.39 1.34
C LEU A 84 -12.63 -15.90 1.40
N PHE A 85 -11.66 -14.99 1.39
CA PHE A 85 -10.22 -15.30 1.42
C PHE A 85 -9.64 -15.33 2.83
N GLN A 86 -10.37 -14.81 3.82
CA GLN A 86 -9.86 -14.60 5.17
C GLN A 86 -10.22 -15.74 6.12
N SER A 87 -9.34 -16.01 7.08
CA SER A 87 -9.64 -16.89 8.23
C SER A 87 -10.84 -16.38 9.06
N PRO A 88 -11.57 -17.26 9.78
CA PRO A 88 -12.69 -16.83 10.62
C PRO A 88 -12.34 -15.77 11.67
N ALA A 89 -11.14 -15.86 12.26
CA ALA A 89 -10.68 -14.90 13.26
C ALA A 89 -10.40 -13.52 12.63
N TYR A 90 -9.76 -13.48 11.46
CA TYR A 90 -9.55 -12.24 10.70
C TYR A 90 -10.90 -11.58 10.41
N ARG A 91 -11.89 -12.31 9.88
CA ARG A 91 -13.21 -11.75 9.55
C ARG A 91 -13.85 -11.02 10.74
N VAL A 92 -13.74 -11.56 11.95
CA VAL A 92 -14.27 -10.93 13.17
C VAL A 92 -13.55 -9.61 13.46
N ALA A 93 -12.22 -9.60 13.35
CA ALA A 93 -11.42 -8.40 13.57
C ALA A 93 -11.68 -7.33 12.49
N LYS A 94 -11.77 -7.72 11.21
CA LYS A 94 -12.08 -6.82 10.08
C LYS A 94 -13.49 -6.25 10.18
N GLN A 95 -14.47 -7.08 10.55
CA GLN A 95 -15.83 -6.62 10.79
C GLN A 95 -15.88 -5.56 11.91
N ARG A 96 -15.08 -5.72 12.96
CA ARG A 96 -14.99 -4.72 14.03
C ARG A 96 -14.37 -3.41 13.53
N TYR A 97 -13.29 -3.48 12.75
CA TYR A 97 -12.72 -2.29 12.10
C TYR A 97 -13.72 -1.62 11.15
N TYR A 98 -14.54 -2.38 10.41
CA TYR A 98 -15.60 -1.80 9.59
C TYR A 98 -16.70 -1.12 10.41
N GLN A 99 -16.94 -1.52 11.66
CA GLN A 99 -17.92 -0.89 12.54
C GLN A 99 -17.42 0.42 13.15
N ASP A 100 -16.22 0.44 13.73
CA ASP A 100 -15.73 1.59 14.49
C ASP A 100 -14.59 2.36 13.82
N GLY A 101 -13.91 1.75 12.86
CA GLY A 101 -12.79 2.36 12.14
C GLY A 101 -11.56 2.58 12.98
N LEU A 102 -11.35 1.82 14.05
CA LEU A 102 -10.21 2.00 14.95
C LEU A 102 -9.14 0.92 14.72
N LEU A 103 -7.92 1.35 14.37
CA LEU A 103 -6.76 0.47 14.37
C LEU A 103 -6.24 0.30 15.81
N LEU A 104 -6.69 -0.78 16.46
CA LEU A 104 -6.35 -1.13 17.83
C LEU A 104 -6.30 -2.65 17.98
N PRO A 105 -5.53 -3.17 18.95
CA PRO A 105 -5.69 -4.54 19.41
C PRO A 105 -7.15 -4.85 19.73
N PHE A 106 -7.60 -6.06 19.40
CA PHE A 106 -9.00 -6.45 19.52
C PHE A 106 -9.50 -6.29 20.96
N GLY A 107 -8.69 -6.62 21.96
CA GLY A 107 -9.05 -6.47 23.38
C GLY A 107 -9.01 -5.04 23.93
N ALA A 108 -8.50 -4.06 23.17
CA ALA A 108 -8.26 -2.71 23.68
C ALA A 108 -9.57 -1.93 23.94
N GLN A 109 -9.49 -1.03 24.92
CA GLN A 109 -10.58 -0.11 25.24
C GLN A 109 -10.80 0.89 24.09
N ARG A 110 -12.06 1.06 23.68
CA ARG A 110 -12.44 1.91 22.54
C ARG A 110 -13.22 3.16 22.93
N SER A 111 -13.75 3.20 24.16
CA SER A 111 -14.58 4.30 24.66
C SER A 111 -13.85 5.64 24.72
N GLU A 112 -12.52 5.63 24.76
CA GLU A 112 -11.70 6.85 24.80
C GLU A 112 -11.59 7.54 23.43
N TYR A 113 -11.83 6.79 22.34
CA TYR A 113 -11.74 7.27 20.96
C TYR A 113 -13.08 7.84 20.50
N CYS A 114 -13.44 8.99 21.08
CA CYS A 114 -14.76 9.61 20.91
C CYS A 114 -14.75 10.85 20.00
N LYS A 115 -13.58 11.28 19.52
CA LYS A 115 -13.45 12.46 18.67
C LYS A 115 -13.25 12.05 17.22
N PRO A 116 -14.04 12.56 16.26
CA PRO A 116 -13.80 12.31 14.85
C PRO A 116 -12.37 12.72 14.46
N ASN A 117 -11.70 11.89 13.67
CA ASN A 117 -10.37 12.23 13.18
C ASN A 117 -10.46 13.35 12.14
N PRO A 118 -9.87 14.54 12.39
CA PRO A 118 -9.99 15.68 11.49
C PRO A 118 -9.27 15.48 10.14
N THR A 119 -8.36 14.49 10.01
CA THR A 119 -7.75 14.16 8.71
C THR A 119 -8.69 13.37 7.80
N PHE A 120 -9.66 12.65 8.36
CA PHE A 120 -10.65 11.89 7.60
C PHE A 120 -11.95 12.67 7.42
N PHE A 121 -12.36 13.45 8.41
CA PHE A 121 -13.61 14.20 8.39
C PHE A 121 -13.36 15.68 8.07
N GLN A 122 -12.61 15.93 6.98
CA GLN A 122 -12.28 17.29 6.52
C GLN A 122 -13.48 17.99 5.91
N PHE A 123 -14.26 17.30 5.07
CA PHE A 123 -15.44 17.85 4.41
C PHE A 123 -16.69 17.29 5.09
N GLY A 124 -17.50 18.18 5.66
CA GLY A 124 -18.67 17.81 6.46
C GLY A 124 -19.59 16.83 5.72
N GLY A 125 -19.86 15.68 6.35
CA GLY A 125 -20.87 14.73 5.86
C GLY A 125 -20.35 13.60 4.97
N THR A 126 -19.06 13.54 4.64
CA THR A 126 -18.53 12.51 3.71
C THR A 126 -17.39 11.69 4.29
N TRP A 127 -17.38 10.40 3.95
CA TRP A 127 -16.23 9.52 4.18
C TRP A 127 -15.32 9.54 2.95
N PRO A 128 -14.01 9.85 3.08
CA PRO A 128 -13.14 10.10 1.93
C PRO A 128 -12.58 8.82 1.30
N MET A 129 -12.71 7.67 1.96
CA MET A 129 -12.12 6.40 1.50
C MET A 129 -13.18 5.47 0.89
N GLN A 130 -12.72 4.46 0.15
CA GLN A 130 -13.59 3.40 -0.35
C GLN A 130 -14.18 2.58 0.80
N ASP A 131 -15.25 1.83 0.51
CA ASP A 131 -15.91 0.96 1.48
C ASP A 131 -15.06 -0.26 1.87
N SER A 132 -14.13 -0.67 1.00
CA SER A 132 -13.18 -1.75 1.22
C SER A 132 -11.90 -1.34 1.94
N ALA A 133 -11.62 -0.04 2.07
CA ALA A 133 -10.33 0.46 2.56
C ALA A 133 -9.96 -0.13 3.93
N ASP A 134 -8.79 -0.76 4.00
CA ASP A 134 -8.31 -1.46 5.19
C ASP A 134 -6.84 -1.13 5.47
N PRO A 135 -6.47 -0.71 6.70
CA PRO A 135 -5.10 -0.34 7.04
C PRO A 135 -4.08 -1.47 6.83
N VAL A 136 -4.50 -2.74 6.82
CA VAL A 136 -3.61 -3.87 6.55
C VAL A 136 -3.03 -3.83 5.13
N GLU A 137 -3.76 -3.23 4.18
CA GLU A 137 -3.43 -3.22 2.74
C GLU A 137 -2.15 -2.41 2.44
N GLY A 138 -1.79 -1.48 3.33
CA GLY A 138 -0.56 -0.69 3.22
C GLY A 138 0.72 -1.40 3.66
N TRP A 139 0.65 -2.68 4.09
CA TRP A 139 1.77 -3.36 4.73
C TRP A 139 1.94 -4.81 4.27
N SER A 140 3.16 -5.34 4.43
CA SER A 140 3.44 -6.75 4.20
C SER A 140 2.71 -7.62 5.22
N LEU A 141 1.63 -8.29 4.80
CA LEU A 141 0.85 -9.16 5.67
C LEU A 141 1.72 -10.26 6.31
N GLY A 142 2.72 -10.77 5.58
CA GLY A 142 3.66 -11.74 6.13
C GLY A 142 4.54 -11.22 7.27
N GLU A 143 4.87 -9.93 7.29
CA GLU A 143 5.59 -9.30 8.41
C GLU A 143 4.64 -8.96 9.57
N VAL A 144 3.43 -8.50 9.24
CA VAL A 144 2.37 -8.25 10.23
C VAL A 144 2.06 -9.55 10.97
N GLU A 145 1.81 -10.66 10.29
CA GLU A 145 1.49 -11.95 10.89
C GLU A 145 2.59 -12.48 11.83
N LYS A 146 3.86 -12.16 11.56
CA LYS A 146 5.01 -12.53 12.40
C LYS A 146 5.20 -11.63 13.62
N THR A 147 4.47 -10.52 13.71
CA THR A 147 4.61 -9.56 14.80
C THR A 147 4.12 -10.17 16.13
N PRO A 148 4.98 -10.20 17.17
CA PRO A 148 4.63 -10.82 18.44
C PRO A 148 3.68 -9.92 19.25
N ILE A 149 2.50 -10.43 19.60
CA ILE A 149 1.50 -9.71 20.41
C ILE A 149 0.97 -10.52 21.60
N GLY A 150 1.74 -11.53 22.03
CA GLY A 150 1.37 -12.42 23.13
C GLY A 150 0.37 -13.52 22.73
N LEU A 151 -0.61 -13.81 23.59
CA LEU A 151 -1.54 -14.93 23.42
C LEU A 151 -2.61 -14.69 22.32
N ALA A 152 -2.82 -13.44 21.90
CA ALA A 152 -3.81 -13.08 20.89
C ALA A 152 -3.28 -13.32 19.46
N THR A 153 -2.75 -14.50 19.17
CA THR A 153 -2.03 -14.79 17.92
C THR A 153 -2.86 -14.68 16.64
N SER A 154 -4.18 -14.56 16.73
CA SER A 154 -5.10 -14.36 15.59
C SER A 154 -5.62 -12.93 15.44
N ASP A 155 -5.17 -11.98 16.27
CA ASP A 155 -5.57 -10.58 16.21
C ASP A 155 -4.73 -9.80 15.18
N VAL A 156 -5.12 -9.88 13.91
CA VAL A 156 -4.40 -9.24 12.79
C VAL A 156 -4.27 -7.72 12.94
N TYR A 157 -5.29 -7.03 13.48
CA TYR A 157 -5.24 -5.58 13.70
C TYR A 157 -4.39 -5.22 14.91
N GLY A 158 -4.36 -6.06 15.95
CA GLY A 158 -3.39 -5.94 17.03
C GLY A 158 -1.96 -6.13 16.54
N LYS A 159 -1.71 -7.15 15.71
CA LYS A 159 -0.41 -7.37 15.08
C LYS A 159 0.01 -6.17 14.25
N LEU A 160 -0.91 -5.64 13.44
CA LEU A 160 -0.66 -4.46 12.63
C LEU A 160 -0.33 -3.25 13.50
N PHE A 161 -1.11 -2.99 14.55
CA PHE A 161 -0.87 -1.91 15.49
C PHE A 161 0.55 -1.97 16.08
N TYR A 162 0.96 -3.13 16.60
CA TYR A 162 2.30 -3.28 17.19
C TYR A 162 3.43 -3.26 16.14
N TYR A 163 3.17 -3.76 14.94
CA TYR A 163 4.12 -3.70 13.82
C TYR A 163 4.43 -2.25 13.47
N ILE A 164 3.38 -1.45 13.24
CA ILE A 164 3.48 -0.01 12.92
C ILE A 164 4.10 0.74 14.10
N ARG A 165 3.64 0.50 15.34
CA ARG A 165 4.20 1.13 16.54
C ARG A 165 5.71 0.90 16.65
N SER A 166 6.14 -0.35 16.46
CA SER A 166 7.57 -0.72 16.48
C SER A 166 8.36 -0.05 15.36
N MET A 167 7.78 0.03 14.15
CA MET A 167 8.41 0.71 13.01
C MET A 167 8.57 2.21 13.26
N ILE A 168 7.52 2.89 13.69
CA ILE A 168 7.56 4.33 13.96
C ILE A 168 8.57 4.60 15.09
N LYS A 169 8.60 3.78 16.15
CA LYS A 169 9.61 3.92 17.22
C LYS A 169 11.03 3.88 16.67
N ARG A 170 11.36 2.89 15.84
CA ARG A 170 12.68 2.77 15.18
C ARG A 170 12.98 3.96 14.27
N PHE A 171 11.98 4.45 13.54
CA PHE A 171 12.11 5.62 12.70
C PHE A 171 12.45 6.86 13.54
N LEU A 172 11.70 7.13 14.60
CA LEU A 172 11.94 8.25 15.50
C LEU A 172 13.31 8.16 16.18
N ASP A 173 13.67 6.98 16.68
CA ASP A 173 14.99 6.75 17.29
C ASP A 173 16.15 7.06 16.33
N ARG A 174 15.94 6.83 15.02
CA ARG A 174 16.93 7.13 13.98
C ARG A 174 16.95 8.61 13.63
N VAL A 175 15.79 9.23 13.46
CA VAL A 175 15.67 10.67 13.15
C VAL A 175 16.29 11.49 14.27
N CYS A 176 16.04 11.18 15.55
CA CYS A 176 16.62 11.89 16.69
C CYS A 176 18.15 11.81 16.77
N LYS A 177 18.77 10.84 16.10
CA LYS A 177 20.22 10.62 16.08
C LYS A 177 20.89 11.07 14.78
N SER A 178 20.11 11.58 13.83
CA SER A 178 20.58 11.95 12.50
C SER A 178 20.28 13.41 12.22
N THR A 179 21.06 14.04 11.35
CA THR A 179 20.68 15.34 10.79
C THR A 179 19.75 15.08 9.62
N VAL A 180 18.49 15.44 9.76
CA VAL A 180 17.46 15.22 8.74
C VAL A 180 16.80 16.56 8.39
N ALA A 181 16.70 16.83 7.10
CA ALA A 181 15.92 17.94 6.55
C ALA A 181 14.86 17.37 5.61
N PHE A 182 13.69 18.00 5.58
CA PHE A 182 12.59 17.62 4.70
C PHE A 182 12.28 18.79 3.78
N GLN A 183 12.16 18.50 2.49
CA GLN A 183 11.65 19.41 1.48
C GLN A 183 10.39 18.77 0.91
N LEU A 184 9.27 19.49 0.97
CA LEU A 184 8.00 19.07 0.38
C LEU A 184 7.68 20.05 -0.74
N LEU A 185 7.51 19.52 -1.95
CA LEU A 185 7.17 20.29 -3.15
C LEU A 185 5.78 19.86 -3.61
N GLN A 186 4.97 20.82 -4.02
CA GLN A 186 3.64 20.58 -4.61
C GLN A 186 3.68 20.94 -6.09
N VAL A 187 4.44 20.16 -6.85
CA VAL A 187 4.66 20.35 -8.30
C VAL A 187 4.46 19.02 -9.02
N ASP A 188 4.21 19.08 -10.32
CA ASP A 188 4.18 17.88 -11.14
C ASP A 188 5.58 17.24 -11.22
N ALA A 189 5.66 15.92 -11.30
CA ALA A 189 6.92 15.21 -11.43
C ALA A 189 7.71 15.62 -12.69
N VAL A 190 7.02 16.11 -13.73
CA VAL A 190 7.65 16.61 -14.96
C VAL A 190 8.25 18.01 -14.84
N GLU A 191 7.92 18.74 -13.78
CA GLU A 191 8.39 20.11 -13.50
C GLU A 191 9.40 20.15 -12.35
N LEU A 192 9.87 18.97 -11.91
CA LEU A 192 10.63 18.83 -10.67
C LEU A 192 12.11 19.22 -10.82
N ASP A 193 12.66 19.20 -12.03
CA ASP A 193 14.08 19.47 -12.30
C ASP A 193 14.48 20.92 -11.95
N ASP A 194 13.61 21.89 -12.20
CA ASP A 194 13.83 23.30 -11.88
C ASP A 194 13.77 23.60 -10.37
N GLU A 195 13.17 22.71 -9.57
CA GLU A 195 12.92 22.90 -8.13
C GLU A 195 13.92 22.13 -7.24
N LEU A 196 14.71 21.22 -7.82
CA LEU A 196 15.65 20.37 -7.10
C LEU A 196 17.10 20.82 -7.31
N GLU A 197 17.82 20.98 -6.20
CA GLU A 197 19.26 21.22 -6.23
C GLU A 197 20.05 19.93 -6.00
N GLY A 198 20.99 19.63 -6.90
CA GLY A 198 22.00 18.60 -6.71
C GLY A 198 21.63 17.22 -7.25
N SER A 199 22.18 16.17 -6.63
CA SER A 199 22.00 14.77 -7.06
C SER A 199 21.68 13.86 -5.87
N PHE A 200 20.99 12.75 -6.14
CA PHE A 200 20.39 11.90 -5.12
C PHE A 200 20.97 10.48 -5.13
N ASP A 201 21.17 9.92 -3.93
CA ASP A 201 21.58 8.51 -3.74
C ASP A 201 20.42 7.53 -3.99
N ARG A 202 19.19 8.03 -3.87
CA ARG A 202 17.95 7.26 -3.97
C ARG A 202 16.86 8.14 -4.55
N ILE A 203 16.26 7.69 -5.64
CA ILE A 203 15.03 8.25 -6.19
C ILE A 203 14.02 7.12 -6.30
N GLU A 204 12.81 7.33 -5.79
CA GLU A 204 11.67 6.42 -5.94
C GLU A 204 10.54 7.26 -6.54
N VAL A 205 9.98 6.81 -7.66
CA VAL A 205 9.03 7.60 -8.46
C VAL A 205 7.65 6.94 -8.52
N SER A 206 7.38 5.95 -7.66
CA SER A 206 6.14 5.18 -7.66
C SER A 206 5.74 4.73 -9.08
N ASN A 207 4.45 4.81 -9.41
CA ASN A 207 3.84 4.40 -10.67
C ASN A 207 3.91 5.45 -11.81
N VAL A 208 4.71 6.51 -11.67
CA VAL A 208 4.89 7.56 -12.70
C VAL A 208 5.39 6.97 -14.04
N SER A 209 6.06 5.82 -14.00
CA SER A 209 6.57 5.12 -15.19
C SER A 209 5.53 4.31 -15.98
N ASP A 210 4.32 4.09 -15.45
CA ASP A 210 3.22 3.42 -16.19
C ASP A 210 2.71 4.32 -17.34
N SER A 211 2.12 3.74 -18.38
CA SER A 211 1.75 4.48 -19.60
C SER A 211 0.54 5.41 -19.43
N GLY A 212 -0.28 5.18 -18.40
CA GLY A 212 -1.33 6.11 -17.98
C GLY A 212 -0.84 7.41 -17.33
N TYR A 213 0.48 7.56 -17.10
CA TYR A 213 1.13 8.74 -16.50
C TYR A 213 2.22 9.28 -17.47
N PRO A 214 3.33 9.92 -17.03
CA PRO A 214 4.42 10.31 -17.94
C PRO A 214 5.04 9.16 -18.74
N GLY A 215 5.03 7.94 -18.19
CA GLY A 215 5.60 6.76 -18.82
C GLY A 215 7.13 6.68 -18.70
N ILE A 216 7.66 5.47 -18.81
CA ILE A 216 9.06 5.17 -18.48
C ILE A 216 10.10 6.02 -19.22
N ARG A 217 9.90 6.35 -20.50
CA ARG A 217 10.88 7.16 -21.26
C ARG A 217 11.02 8.57 -20.69
N LEU A 218 9.91 9.27 -20.46
CA LEU A 218 9.96 10.62 -19.90
C LEU A 218 10.44 10.61 -18.45
N THR A 219 9.94 9.69 -17.64
CA THR A 219 10.40 9.52 -16.25
C THR A 219 11.90 9.31 -16.19
N PHE A 220 12.46 8.48 -17.08
CA PHE A 220 13.89 8.21 -17.10
C PHE A 220 14.70 9.41 -17.56
N ALA A 221 14.24 10.14 -18.58
CA ALA A 221 14.89 11.36 -19.07
C ALA A 221 15.05 12.41 -17.97
N LEU A 222 14.04 12.56 -17.12
CA LEU A 222 14.02 13.54 -16.03
C LEU A 222 14.80 13.08 -14.80
N MET A 223 14.67 11.80 -14.43
CA MET A 223 15.12 11.33 -13.12
C MET A 223 16.53 10.71 -13.17
N ALA A 224 16.95 10.15 -14.30
CA ALA A 224 18.29 9.57 -14.42
C ALA A 224 19.42 10.60 -14.23
N PRO A 225 19.35 11.84 -14.77
CA PRO A 225 20.38 12.87 -14.54
C PRO A 225 20.50 13.29 -13.07
N LEU A 226 19.40 13.23 -12.32
CA LEU A 226 19.36 13.55 -10.90
C LEU A 226 20.01 12.46 -10.03
N LEU A 227 20.31 11.27 -10.57
CA LEU A 227 21.05 10.26 -9.82
C LEU A 227 22.50 10.68 -9.63
N ARG A 228 23.01 10.39 -8.43
CA ARG A 228 24.42 10.60 -8.13
C ARG A 228 25.32 9.76 -9.02
N GLU A 229 26.43 10.35 -9.42
CA GLU A 229 27.43 9.69 -10.28
C GLU A 229 27.96 8.39 -9.66
N PRO A 230 28.19 7.33 -10.45
CA PRO A 230 28.75 6.07 -9.95
C PRO A 230 30.12 6.22 -9.28
N SER A 231 30.91 7.22 -9.71
CA SER A 231 32.22 7.54 -9.13
C SER A 231 32.14 8.06 -7.69
N ILE A 232 30.99 8.67 -7.33
CA ILE A 232 30.73 9.20 -5.99
C ILE A 232 29.97 8.17 -5.16
N ASN A 233 28.92 7.56 -5.73
CA ASN A 233 28.15 6.52 -5.09
C ASN A 233 27.75 5.41 -6.09
N PRO A 234 28.44 4.25 -6.09
CA PRO A 234 28.10 3.14 -6.99
C PRO A 234 26.77 2.45 -6.63
N HIS A 235 26.16 2.82 -5.49
CA HIS A 235 24.87 2.30 -5.02
C HIS A 235 23.70 3.27 -5.30
N ALA A 236 23.95 4.36 -6.03
CA ALA A 236 22.91 5.31 -6.44
C ALA A 236 21.79 4.58 -7.20
N THR A 237 20.60 4.66 -6.62
CA THR A 237 19.37 3.92 -6.93
C THR A 237 18.20 4.68 -7.56
N LEU A 238 17.80 4.51 -8.82
CA LEU A 238 16.43 4.89 -9.24
C LEU A 238 15.52 3.67 -9.14
N ILE A 239 14.37 3.80 -8.48
CA ILE A 239 13.35 2.75 -8.33
C ILE A 239 12.08 3.20 -9.04
N THR A 240 11.59 2.38 -9.96
CA THR A 240 10.31 2.58 -10.65
C THR A 240 9.36 1.44 -10.31
N LEU A 241 8.10 1.75 -10.01
CA LEU A 241 7.01 0.79 -9.92
C LEU A 241 6.18 0.86 -11.21
N PHE A 242 5.81 -0.31 -11.73
CA PHE A 242 4.75 -0.45 -12.72
C PHE A 242 3.64 -1.28 -12.10
N MET A 243 2.50 -0.66 -11.83
CA MET A 243 1.31 -1.34 -11.31
C MET A 243 0.26 -1.60 -12.39
N ASN A 244 0.32 -0.88 -13.52
CA ASN A 244 -0.66 -0.98 -14.62
C ASN A 244 -0.10 -1.67 -15.88
N MET A 245 1.22 -1.70 -16.05
CA MET A 245 1.90 -2.24 -17.25
C MET A 245 1.40 -3.63 -17.69
N VAL A 246 1.10 -4.53 -16.74
CA VAL A 246 0.56 -5.86 -17.08
C VAL A 246 -0.80 -5.75 -17.76
N ASP A 247 -1.72 -4.98 -17.18
CA ASP A 247 -3.10 -4.86 -17.65
C ASP A 247 -3.18 -4.04 -18.95
N GLU A 248 -2.35 -3.01 -19.09
CA GLU A 248 -2.23 -2.19 -20.29
C GLU A 248 -1.73 -2.99 -21.50
N ASN A 249 -0.98 -4.07 -21.26
CA ASN A 249 -0.33 -4.86 -22.30
C ASN A 249 -0.84 -6.30 -22.35
N TRP A 250 -1.91 -6.64 -21.64
CA TRP A 250 -2.51 -7.97 -21.63
C TRP A 250 -3.27 -8.23 -22.94
N THR A 251 -3.15 -9.43 -23.50
CA THR A 251 -3.83 -9.78 -24.76
C THR A 251 -4.72 -11.01 -24.63
N MET A 252 -5.67 -11.17 -25.57
CA MET A 252 -6.49 -12.39 -25.66
C MET A 252 -5.66 -13.67 -25.87
N MET A 253 -4.47 -13.55 -26.47
CA MET A 253 -3.55 -14.69 -26.62
C MET A 253 -2.98 -15.13 -25.27
N ASP A 254 -2.71 -14.18 -24.37
CA ASP A 254 -2.23 -14.46 -23.02
C ASP A 254 -3.32 -15.20 -22.21
N ASP A 255 -4.60 -14.79 -22.34
CA ASP A 255 -5.73 -15.52 -21.73
C ASP A 255 -5.85 -16.96 -22.23
N PHE A 256 -5.71 -17.17 -23.55
CA PHE A 256 -5.77 -18.51 -24.12
C PHE A 256 -4.62 -19.40 -23.64
N ALA A 257 -3.40 -18.85 -23.59
CA ALA A 257 -2.21 -19.55 -23.12
C ALA A 257 -2.37 -20.01 -21.66
N ASP A 258 -2.94 -19.15 -20.81
CA ASP A 258 -3.20 -19.47 -19.39
C ASP A 258 -4.26 -20.53 -19.19
N CYS A 259 -5.24 -20.65 -20.09
CA CYS A 259 -6.28 -21.67 -20.02
C CYS A 259 -5.77 -23.08 -20.35
N LEU A 260 -4.62 -23.22 -21.02
CA LEU A 260 -4.06 -24.52 -21.38
C LEU A 260 -3.78 -25.38 -20.12
N PRO A 261 -4.12 -26.68 -20.12
CA PRO A 261 -3.85 -27.56 -18.98
C PRO A 261 -2.36 -27.64 -18.59
N THR A 262 -1.48 -27.39 -19.55
CA THR A 262 -0.02 -27.37 -19.38
C THR A 262 0.52 -26.02 -18.91
N SER A 263 -0.30 -24.98 -18.76
CA SER A 263 0.14 -23.68 -18.28
C SER A 263 0.51 -23.75 -16.79
N LEU A 264 1.43 -22.89 -16.36
CA LEU A 264 1.77 -22.77 -14.94
C LEU A 264 0.58 -22.26 -14.13
N ALA A 265 -0.16 -21.29 -14.69
CA ALA A 265 -1.34 -20.71 -14.06
C ALA A 265 -2.42 -21.77 -13.77
N ASN A 266 -2.71 -22.65 -14.72
CA ASN A 266 -3.70 -23.71 -14.54
C ASN A 266 -3.23 -24.76 -13.52
N ARG A 267 -1.94 -25.15 -13.55
CA ARG A 267 -1.38 -26.05 -12.53
C ARG A 267 -1.43 -25.45 -11.12
N ARG A 268 -1.08 -24.16 -10.96
CA ARG A 268 -1.21 -23.45 -9.69
C ARG A 268 -2.66 -23.37 -9.24
N ARG A 269 -3.60 -23.05 -10.15
CA ARG A 269 -5.04 -23.01 -9.87
C ARG A 269 -5.55 -24.34 -9.30
N VAL A 270 -5.23 -25.46 -9.95
CA VAL A 270 -5.66 -26.79 -9.50
C VAL A 270 -5.10 -27.13 -8.12
N HIS A 271 -3.88 -26.70 -7.82
CA HIS A 271 -3.23 -26.94 -6.54
C HIS A 271 -3.76 -26.04 -5.41
N CYS A 272 -3.86 -24.74 -5.64
CA CYS A 272 -4.23 -23.74 -4.64
C CYS A 272 -5.74 -23.66 -4.41
N ILE A 273 -6.54 -23.89 -5.46
CA ILE A 273 -8.00 -23.77 -5.44
C ILE A 273 -8.63 -25.03 -6.07
N PRO A 274 -8.50 -26.20 -5.42
CA PRO A 274 -9.11 -27.43 -5.95
C PRO A 274 -10.64 -27.31 -5.93
N PRO A 275 -11.33 -27.78 -6.99
CA PRO A 275 -12.79 -27.82 -7.00
C PRO A 275 -13.27 -28.83 -5.95
N VAL A 276 -14.05 -28.36 -4.97
CA VAL A 276 -14.57 -29.20 -3.87
C VAL A 276 -15.95 -29.77 -4.20
N HIS A 277 -16.63 -29.20 -5.19
CA HIS A 277 -17.94 -29.59 -5.70
C HIS A 277 -18.06 -29.20 -7.19
N PRO A 278 -19.05 -29.73 -7.92
CA PRO A 278 -19.39 -29.22 -9.23
C PRO A 278 -19.71 -27.71 -9.15
N LEU A 279 -19.19 -26.93 -10.10
CA LEU A 279 -19.32 -25.48 -10.09
C LEU A 279 -20.74 -25.10 -10.50
N MET A 280 -21.43 -24.31 -9.67
CA MET A 280 -22.85 -24.00 -9.83
C MET A 280 -23.13 -22.71 -10.62
N GLY A 281 -22.09 -22.02 -11.09
CA GLY A 281 -22.18 -20.80 -11.90
C GLY A 281 -21.22 -19.69 -11.43
N PRO A 282 -21.34 -18.45 -11.97
CA PRO A 282 -20.42 -17.36 -11.66
C PRO A 282 -20.41 -16.90 -10.18
N GLY A 283 -21.52 -17.11 -9.46
CA GLY A 283 -21.65 -16.77 -8.03
C GLY A 283 -21.13 -17.86 -7.08
N ASP A 284 -20.68 -18.99 -7.61
CA ASP A 284 -20.10 -20.08 -6.83
C ASP A 284 -18.83 -19.58 -6.10
N PRO A 285 -18.67 -19.81 -4.78
CA PRO A 285 -17.52 -19.34 -4.04
C PRO A 285 -16.17 -19.78 -4.63
N THR A 286 -16.10 -21.00 -5.17
CA THR A 286 -14.88 -21.48 -5.83
C THR A 286 -14.62 -20.72 -7.13
N MET A 287 -15.66 -20.38 -7.90
CA MET A 287 -15.51 -19.52 -9.09
C MET A 287 -15.06 -18.11 -8.75
N VAL A 288 -15.60 -17.53 -7.68
CA VAL A 288 -15.17 -16.22 -7.19
C VAL A 288 -13.70 -16.28 -6.78
N LYS A 289 -13.27 -17.30 -6.03
CA LYS A 289 -11.86 -17.49 -5.69
C LYS A 289 -10.95 -17.62 -6.90
N ILE A 290 -11.35 -18.40 -7.89
CA ILE A 290 -10.58 -18.56 -9.14
C ILE A 290 -10.43 -17.22 -9.86
N THR A 291 -11.51 -16.44 -9.94
CA THR A 291 -11.53 -15.16 -10.67
C THR A 291 -10.63 -14.13 -9.99
N TYR A 292 -10.80 -13.91 -8.68
CA TYR A 292 -10.01 -12.93 -7.92
C TYR A 292 -8.56 -13.37 -7.74
N GLY A 293 -8.30 -14.67 -7.59
CA GLY A 293 -6.95 -15.20 -7.42
C GLY A 293 -6.18 -15.38 -8.73
N ALA A 294 -6.81 -15.17 -9.89
CA ALA A 294 -6.19 -15.44 -11.19
C ALA A 294 -4.86 -14.71 -11.36
N SER A 295 -4.76 -13.45 -10.92
CA SER A 295 -3.55 -12.66 -11.08
C SER A 295 -2.35 -13.20 -10.28
N HIS A 296 -2.58 -13.76 -9.09
CA HIS A 296 -1.54 -14.35 -8.25
C HIS A 296 -1.02 -15.70 -8.77
N LEU A 297 -1.81 -16.37 -9.62
CA LEU A 297 -1.46 -17.69 -10.15
C LEU A 297 -0.55 -17.60 -11.40
N ARG A 298 -0.40 -16.40 -11.98
CA ARG A 298 0.28 -16.17 -13.26
C ARG A 298 1.73 -15.72 -13.09
N GLU A 299 2.45 -15.70 -14.19
CA GLU A 299 3.75 -15.02 -14.31
C GLU A 299 3.66 -14.02 -15.47
N TYR A 300 4.42 -12.94 -15.38
CA TYR A 300 4.28 -11.78 -16.26
C TYR A 300 5.57 -11.40 -16.99
N ASP A 301 6.58 -12.26 -16.94
CA ASP A 301 7.89 -11.97 -17.54
C ASP A 301 7.79 -11.83 -19.06
N ASN A 302 6.95 -12.62 -19.73
CA ASN A 302 6.68 -12.48 -21.17
C ASN A 302 6.07 -11.12 -21.53
N ILE A 303 5.21 -10.57 -20.66
CA ILE A 303 4.59 -9.26 -20.85
C ILE A 303 5.62 -8.16 -20.65
N PHE A 304 6.41 -8.28 -19.58
CA PHE A 304 7.52 -7.36 -19.34
C PHE A 304 8.54 -7.38 -20.50
N GLU A 305 8.94 -8.55 -21.00
CA GLU A 305 9.87 -8.67 -22.14
C GLU A 305 9.30 -8.00 -23.40
N ARG A 306 8.01 -8.21 -23.67
CA ARG A 306 7.31 -7.53 -24.76
C ARG A 306 7.36 -6.01 -24.60
N VAL A 307 6.99 -5.49 -23.43
CA VAL A 307 7.00 -4.05 -23.14
C VAL A 307 8.41 -3.48 -23.18
N ALA A 308 9.40 -4.18 -22.63
CA ALA A 308 10.80 -3.78 -22.64
C ALA A 308 11.35 -3.64 -24.06
N GLY A 309 10.93 -4.53 -24.97
CA GLY A 309 11.22 -4.44 -26.40
C GLY A 309 10.55 -3.23 -27.06
N HIS A 310 9.24 -3.04 -26.84
CA HIS A 310 8.49 -1.91 -27.42
C HIS A 310 8.99 -0.54 -26.94
N GLN A 311 9.37 -0.45 -25.66
CA GLN A 311 9.95 0.76 -25.08
C GLN A 311 11.45 0.90 -25.35
N GLU A 312 12.07 -0.07 -26.01
CA GLU A 312 13.50 -0.14 -26.32
C GLU A 312 14.37 0.14 -25.10
N LEU A 313 14.08 -0.47 -23.95
CA LEU A 313 14.79 -0.21 -22.69
C LEU A 313 16.30 -0.47 -22.80
N ALA A 314 16.71 -1.32 -23.75
CA ALA A 314 18.12 -1.59 -24.04
C ALA A 314 18.87 -0.38 -24.61
N SER A 315 18.17 0.61 -25.19
CA SER A 315 18.75 1.85 -25.73
C SER A 315 18.95 2.94 -24.68
N PHE A 316 18.38 2.78 -23.47
CA PHE A 316 18.44 3.80 -22.41
C PHE A 316 19.87 4.21 -22.01
N PRO A 317 20.88 3.32 -21.99
CA PRO A 317 22.25 3.72 -21.74
C PRO A 317 22.76 4.77 -22.73
N ASP A 318 22.37 4.65 -24.01
CA ASP A 318 22.91 5.47 -25.10
C ASP A 318 22.41 6.92 -25.06
N TRP A 319 21.18 7.16 -24.60
CA TRP A 319 20.58 8.50 -24.62
C TRP A 319 20.30 9.09 -23.24
N ALA A 320 20.13 8.27 -22.19
CA ALA A 320 19.84 8.73 -20.83
C ALA A 320 21.00 8.48 -19.84
N GLY A 321 22.09 7.84 -20.28
CA GLY A 321 23.25 7.59 -19.42
C GLY A 321 22.95 6.70 -18.22
N ALA A 322 21.92 5.87 -18.30
CA ALA A 322 21.52 4.98 -17.22
C ALA A 322 20.92 3.67 -17.74
N MET A 323 21.03 2.62 -16.92
CA MET A 323 20.67 1.26 -17.30
C MET A 323 19.93 0.54 -16.17
N MET A 324 19.15 -0.46 -16.53
CA MET A 324 18.55 -1.38 -15.56
C MET A 324 19.64 -2.16 -14.84
N LYS A 325 19.50 -2.35 -13.53
CA LYS A 325 20.40 -3.21 -12.77
C LYS A 325 20.11 -4.67 -13.10
N GLU A 326 21.18 -5.42 -13.35
CA GLU A 326 21.11 -6.87 -13.55
C GLU A 326 20.49 -7.59 -12.35
N LYS A 327 20.82 -7.12 -11.14
CA LYS A 327 20.29 -7.63 -9.88
C LYS A 327 19.61 -6.50 -9.11
N GLN A 328 18.37 -6.76 -8.72
CA GLN A 328 17.62 -5.91 -7.78
C GLN A 328 18.20 -6.09 -6.36
N THR A 329 18.38 -4.99 -5.63
CA THR A 329 19.11 -4.98 -4.35
C THR A 329 18.31 -4.41 -3.17
N ILE A 330 17.21 -3.73 -3.46
CA ILE A 330 16.40 -2.97 -2.51
C ILE A 330 15.00 -3.60 -2.47
N ILE A 331 14.37 -3.76 -3.62
CA ILE A 331 13.04 -4.35 -3.76
C ILE A 331 13.12 -5.48 -4.78
N GLU A 332 12.52 -6.63 -4.48
CA GLU A 332 12.45 -7.71 -5.46
C GLU A 332 11.68 -7.27 -6.71
N LYS A 333 12.07 -7.79 -7.88
CA LYS A 333 11.43 -7.44 -9.16
C LYS A 333 9.91 -7.65 -9.16
N TRP A 334 9.46 -8.74 -8.55
CA TRP A 334 8.05 -9.12 -8.45
C TRP A 334 7.74 -9.50 -7.00
N PRO A 335 7.61 -8.54 -6.08
CA PRO A 335 7.62 -8.81 -4.65
C PRO A 335 6.40 -9.63 -4.19
N TYR A 336 5.24 -9.41 -4.82
CA TYR A 336 3.97 -10.06 -4.47
C TYR A 336 3.61 -11.29 -5.32
N ARG A 337 4.56 -11.76 -6.15
CA ARG A 337 4.36 -12.98 -6.95
C ARG A 337 4.52 -14.22 -6.08
N LEU A 338 3.65 -15.21 -6.29
CA LEU A 338 3.79 -16.55 -5.70
C LEU A 338 5.14 -17.17 -6.04
N LYS A 339 5.96 -17.46 -5.02
CA LYS A 339 7.33 -17.96 -5.16
C LYS A 339 7.38 -19.48 -5.29
N LEU A 340 6.52 -20.17 -4.54
CA LEU A 340 6.49 -21.64 -4.54
C LEU A 340 5.84 -22.18 -5.83
N ARG A 341 6.44 -23.26 -6.34
CA ARG A 341 5.95 -24.00 -7.50
C ARG A 341 4.84 -24.97 -7.10
N PRO A 342 3.95 -25.35 -8.04
CA PRO A 342 2.93 -26.36 -7.78
C PRO A 342 3.53 -27.64 -7.17
N GLY A 343 2.97 -28.10 -6.05
CA GLY A 343 3.40 -29.30 -5.35
C GLY A 343 4.55 -29.11 -4.36
N GLN A 344 5.13 -27.91 -4.25
CA GLN A 344 6.04 -27.61 -3.13
C GLN A 344 5.24 -27.43 -1.82
N PRO A 345 5.72 -27.97 -0.69
CA PRO A 345 5.08 -27.75 0.60
C PRO A 345 4.97 -26.25 0.92
N GLY A 346 3.81 -25.79 1.38
CA GLY A 346 3.58 -24.38 1.71
C GLY A 346 3.00 -23.53 0.57
N GLY A 347 2.89 -24.06 -0.65
CA GLY A 347 2.47 -23.27 -1.82
C GLY A 347 1.01 -22.80 -1.76
N LYS A 348 0.13 -23.58 -1.12
CA LYS A 348 -1.26 -23.15 -0.90
C LYS A 348 -1.33 -22.08 0.19
N GLU A 349 -0.57 -22.25 1.27
CA GLU A 349 -0.51 -21.32 2.39
C GLU A 349 0.07 -19.96 1.94
N GLU A 350 1.09 -19.95 1.09
CA GLU A 350 1.61 -18.74 0.46
C GLU A 350 0.56 -18.05 -0.41
N PHE A 351 -0.17 -18.81 -1.23
CA PHE A 351 -1.27 -18.28 -2.03
C PHE A 351 -2.39 -17.69 -1.17
N ASP A 352 -2.83 -18.42 -0.14
CA ASP A 352 -3.88 -17.94 0.77
C ASP A 352 -3.46 -16.64 1.46
N LEU A 353 -2.19 -16.53 1.89
CA LEU A 353 -1.65 -15.31 2.48
C LEU A 353 -1.66 -14.12 1.51
N LEU A 354 -1.27 -14.34 0.24
CA LEU A 354 -1.35 -13.30 -0.79
C LEU A 354 -2.78 -12.83 -1.02
N MET A 355 -3.74 -13.78 -1.02
CA MET A 355 -5.16 -13.48 -1.19
C MET A 355 -5.80 -12.74 0.00
N GLU A 356 -5.16 -12.73 1.16
CA GLU A 356 -5.59 -11.93 2.31
C GLU A 356 -5.10 -10.47 2.26
N GLY A 357 -4.13 -10.16 1.38
CA GLY A 357 -3.65 -8.80 1.09
C GLY A 357 -4.34 -8.15 -0.12
N ASP A 358 -3.90 -6.95 -0.49
CA ASP A 358 -4.48 -6.15 -1.59
C ASP A 358 -3.58 -6.04 -2.83
N SER A 359 -2.33 -6.52 -2.74
CA SER A 359 -1.46 -6.61 -3.92
C SER A 359 -2.09 -7.53 -4.97
N SER A 360 -1.94 -7.19 -6.24
CA SER A 360 -2.45 -7.99 -7.35
C SER A 360 -1.48 -9.08 -7.82
N GLY A 361 -0.20 -8.97 -7.44
CA GLY A 361 0.89 -9.79 -7.96
C GLY A 361 1.46 -9.28 -9.29
N LYS A 362 0.90 -8.18 -9.83
CA LYS A 362 1.30 -7.54 -11.10
C LYS A 362 2.27 -6.39 -10.90
N GLU A 363 2.56 -6.02 -9.66
CA GLU A 363 3.45 -4.91 -9.32
C GLU A 363 4.88 -5.29 -9.69
N LEU A 364 5.42 -4.60 -10.70
CA LEU A 364 6.78 -4.76 -11.17
C LEU A 364 7.65 -3.63 -10.63
N TYR A 365 8.66 -3.97 -9.84
CA TYR A 365 9.69 -3.02 -9.43
C TYR A 365 10.95 -3.20 -10.30
N LEU A 366 11.49 -2.09 -10.77
CA LEU A 366 12.76 -2.08 -11.49
C LEU A 366 13.70 -1.05 -10.86
N GLU A 367 14.92 -1.49 -10.60
CA GLU A 367 16.01 -0.65 -10.17
C GLU A 367 16.95 -0.33 -11.32
N TRP A 368 17.38 0.94 -11.35
CA TRP A 368 18.23 1.50 -12.38
C TRP A 368 19.43 2.20 -11.76
N LYS A 369 20.52 2.29 -12.51
CA LYS A 369 21.76 2.96 -12.12
C LYS A 369 22.30 3.78 -13.30
N ARG A 370 23.00 4.87 -13.01
CA ARG A 370 23.77 5.58 -14.03
C ARG A 370 24.93 4.72 -14.53
N ILE A 371 25.27 4.88 -15.80
CA ILE A 371 26.49 4.32 -16.37
C ILE A 371 27.67 5.20 -15.96
N GLN A 372 28.82 4.58 -15.76
CA GLN A 372 30.05 5.32 -15.55
C GLN A 372 30.54 5.78 -16.93
N GLU A 373 30.66 7.10 -17.12
CA GLU A 373 31.29 7.67 -18.32
C GLU A 373 32.76 7.22 -18.48
#